data_AF-A0AAD0M6T8-F1
#
_entry.id   AF-A0AAD0M6T8-F1
#
_cell.length_a   1.000
_cell.length_b   1.000
_cell.length_c   1.000
_cell.angle_alpha   90.00
_cell.angle_beta   90.00
_cell.angle_gamma   90.00
#
_symmetry.space_group_name_H-M   'P 1'
#
loop_
_entity.id
_entity.type
_entity.pdbx_description
1 polymer ?
#
loop_
_entity_poly.entity_id
_entity_poly.type
_entity_poly.pdbx_seq_one_letter_code
_entity_poly.pdbx_strand_id
1 'polypeptide(L)'
;MSPEMHLLVTASLLRRGKSLDYLSTGLLLLSLAAGLAQLWITPLSTLSAVWIVVMVLTGLLAKSKAFRVAFDADLFQIMASQPSQLADRTLELDQTLSELGLQPVDKGSRDWTLRRQGALRQLRVQVGYIALQLFWLVGFIFLFPWLSFAQ
;
A
#
# COMPACT_ATOMS: atom_id res chain seq x y z
N MET A 1 7.70 29.19 2.42
CA MET A 1 6.44 28.42 2.52
C MET A 1 6.44 27.72 3.87
N SER A 2 5.34 27.75 4.64
CA SER A 2 5.34 27.23 6.01
C SER A 2 5.49 25.69 6.02
N PRO A 3 6.22 25.11 6.99
CA PRO A 3 6.36 23.65 7.14
C PRO A 3 5.01 22.92 7.21
N GLU A 4 4.00 23.60 7.73
CA GLU A 4 2.61 23.19 7.86
C GLU A 4 1.97 22.84 6.52
N MET A 5 2.10 23.73 5.54
CA MET A 5 1.51 23.56 4.21
C MET A 5 2.07 22.30 3.55
N HIS A 6 3.37 22.04 3.74
CA HIS A 6 4.01 20.84 3.23
C HIS A 6 3.50 19.56 3.92
N LEU A 7 3.23 19.59 5.22
CA LEU A 7 2.68 18.43 5.95
C LEU A 7 1.23 18.17 5.55
N LEU A 8 0.38 19.20 5.45
CA LEU A 8 -1.02 19.07 5.03
C LEU A 8 -1.16 18.54 3.60
N VAL A 9 -0.37 19.07 2.67
CA VAL A 9 -0.36 18.58 1.28
C VAL A 9 0.11 17.13 1.22
N THR A 10 1.11 16.75 2.02
CA THR A 10 1.57 15.36 2.07
C THR A 10 0.50 14.43 2.67
N ALA A 11 -0.13 14.84 3.77
CA ALA A 11 -1.22 14.10 4.41
C ALA A 11 -2.40 13.87 3.45
N SER A 12 -2.84 14.93 2.77
CA SER A 12 -3.94 14.83 1.80
C SER A 12 -3.60 13.92 0.61
N LEU A 13 -2.35 13.95 0.12
CA LEU A 13 -1.90 13.06 -0.93
C LEU A 13 -1.85 11.60 -0.47
N LEU A 14 -1.29 11.32 0.72
CA LEU A 14 -1.25 9.98 1.29
C LEU A 14 -2.66 9.43 1.57
N ARG A 15 -3.60 10.28 1.97
CA ARG A 15 -5.00 9.90 2.18
C ARG A 15 -5.67 9.42 0.88
N ARG A 16 -5.23 9.89 -0.30
CA ARG A 16 -5.66 9.31 -1.59
C ARG A 16 -5.15 7.88 -1.81
N GLY A 17 -4.12 7.46 -1.09
CA GLY A 17 -3.67 6.06 -1.02
C GLY A 17 -4.75 5.07 -0.60
N LYS A 18 -5.81 5.53 0.08
CA LYS A 18 -6.99 4.72 0.42
C LYS A 18 -7.80 4.31 -0.83
N SER A 19 -7.92 5.18 -1.82
CA SER A 19 -8.56 4.82 -3.10
C SER A 19 -7.75 3.76 -3.86
N LEU A 20 -6.41 3.88 -3.82
CA LEU A 20 -5.50 2.88 -4.37
C LEU A 20 -5.63 1.53 -3.64
N ASP A 21 -5.85 1.55 -2.33
CA ASP A 21 -6.10 0.34 -1.54
C ASP A 21 -7.41 -0.36 -1.94
N TYR A 22 -8.48 0.40 -2.18
CA TYR A 22 -9.73 -0.17 -2.70
C TYR A 22 -9.55 -0.81 -4.09
N LEU A 23 -8.81 -0.16 -4.98
CA LEU A 23 -8.48 -0.73 -6.29
C LEU A 23 -7.67 -2.03 -6.13
N SER A 24 -6.63 -2.02 -5.30
CA SER A 24 -5.82 -3.22 -5.01
C SER A 24 -6.65 -4.37 -4.44
N THR A 25 -7.61 -4.05 -3.57
CA THR A 25 -8.57 -5.02 -3.01
C THR A 25 -9.46 -5.59 -4.09
N GLY A 26 -10.01 -4.73 -4.95
CA GLY A 26 -10.82 -5.15 -6.09
C GLY A 26 -10.06 -6.09 -7.02
N LEU A 27 -8.81 -5.74 -7.37
CA LEU A 27 -7.94 -6.59 -8.17
C LEU A 27 -7.64 -7.92 -7.49
N LEU A 28 -7.34 -7.94 -6.20
CA LEU A 28 -7.12 -9.17 -5.43
C LEU A 28 -8.36 -10.07 -5.46
N LEU A 29 -9.55 -9.51 -5.21
CA LEU A 29 -10.81 -10.25 -5.23
C LEU A 29 -11.13 -10.78 -6.62
N LEU A 30 -10.94 -9.98 -7.68
CA LEU A 30 -11.11 -10.42 -9.06
C LEU A 30 -10.16 -11.57 -9.41
N SER A 31 -8.91 -11.47 -8.97
CA SER A 31 -7.88 -12.50 -9.20
C SER A 31 -8.22 -13.80 -8.49
N LEU A 32 -8.72 -13.70 -7.25
CA LEU A 32 -9.14 -14.86 -6.47
C LEU A 32 -10.40 -15.50 -7.07
N ALA A 33 -11.39 -14.68 -7.45
CA ALA A 33 -12.60 -15.15 -8.11
C ALA A 33 -12.29 -15.86 -9.43
N ALA A 34 -11.39 -15.30 -10.24
CA ALA A 34 -10.90 -15.94 -11.45
C ALA A 34 -10.18 -17.25 -11.09
N GLY A 35 -9.17 -17.23 -10.21
CA GLY A 35 -8.48 -18.46 -9.79
C GLY A 35 -9.40 -19.59 -9.30
N LEU A 36 -10.45 -19.23 -8.53
CA LEU A 36 -11.47 -20.18 -8.07
C LEU A 36 -12.38 -20.65 -9.20
N ALA A 37 -12.80 -19.79 -10.11
CA ALA A 37 -13.60 -20.16 -11.27
C ALA A 37 -12.86 -21.18 -12.16
N GLN A 38 -11.53 -21.08 -12.26
CA GLN A 38 -10.73 -22.04 -13.04
C GLN A 38 -10.86 -23.46 -12.48
N LEU A 39 -10.97 -23.62 -11.16
CA LEU A 39 -11.11 -24.95 -10.52
C LEU A 39 -12.38 -25.69 -10.96
N TRP A 40 -13.42 -24.97 -11.39
CA TRP A 40 -14.66 -25.56 -11.90
C TRP A 40 -14.56 -25.98 -13.36
N ILE A 41 -13.62 -25.38 -14.10
CA ILE A 41 -13.48 -25.54 -15.55
C ILE A 41 -12.37 -26.53 -15.91
N THR A 42 -11.25 -26.50 -15.18
CA THR A 42 -10.06 -27.28 -15.50
C THR A 42 -9.40 -27.77 -14.22
N PRO A 43 -8.82 -28.99 -14.20
CA PRO A 43 -7.96 -29.42 -13.11
C PRO A 43 -6.85 -28.38 -12.86
N LEU A 44 -6.60 -28.08 -11.59
CA LEU A 44 -5.59 -27.10 -11.21
C LEU A 44 -4.20 -27.59 -11.62
N SER A 45 -3.58 -26.93 -12.60
CA SER A 45 -2.19 -27.19 -12.96
C SER A 45 -1.25 -26.55 -11.94
N THR A 46 -0.03 -27.08 -11.82
CA THR A 46 0.99 -26.48 -10.96
C THR A 46 1.26 -25.02 -11.33
N LEU A 47 1.22 -24.69 -12.63
CA LEU A 47 1.43 -23.33 -13.12
C LEU A 47 0.32 -22.37 -12.67
N SER A 48 -0.96 -22.77 -12.75
CA SER A 48 -2.07 -21.92 -12.29
C SER A 48 -2.07 -21.75 -10.78
N ALA A 49 -1.72 -22.80 -10.02
CA ALA A 49 -1.58 -22.71 -8.57
C ALA A 49 -0.50 -21.70 -8.17
N VAL A 50 0.69 -21.77 -8.78
CA VAL A 50 1.78 -20.82 -8.54
C VAL A 50 1.36 -19.39 -8.90
N TRP A 51 0.66 -19.21 -10.03
CA TRP A 51 0.19 -17.89 -10.46
C TRP A 51 -0.76 -17.24 -9.45
N ILE A 52 -1.76 -18.00 -8.98
CA ILE A 52 -2.72 -17.54 -7.97
C ILE A 52 -2.00 -17.14 -6.68
N VAL A 53 -1.05 -17.97 -6.20
CA VAL A 53 -0.27 -17.67 -4.99
C VAL A 53 0.51 -16.36 -5.15
N VAL A 54 1.19 -16.16 -6.28
CA VAL A 54 1.93 -14.92 -6.56
C VAL A 54 1.00 -13.71 -6.58
N MET A 55 -0.19 -13.82 -7.18
CA MET A 55 -1.18 -12.74 -7.19
C MET A 55 -1.65 -12.37 -5.78
N VAL A 56 -1.96 -13.38 -4.95
CA VAL A 56 -2.40 -13.18 -3.56
C VAL A 56 -1.30 -12.53 -2.73
N LEU A 57 -0.06 -13.03 -2.81
CA LEU A 57 1.07 -12.45 -2.09
C LEU A 57 1.33 -11.00 -2.52
N THR A 58 1.23 -10.70 -3.81
CA THR A 58 1.36 -9.32 -4.32
C THR A 58 0.30 -8.39 -3.73
N GLY A 59 -0.96 -8.86 -3.64
CA GLY A 59 -2.05 -8.10 -3.01
C GLY A 59 -1.86 -7.88 -1.51
N LEU A 60 -1.38 -8.89 -0.78
CA LEU A 60 -1.06 -8.75 0.65
C LEU A 60 0.09 -7.75 0.88
N LEU A 61 1.10 -7.76 0.02
CA LEU A 61 2.18 -6.78 0.07
C LEU A 61 1.67 -5.36 -0.21
N ALA A 62 0.77 -5.19 -1.19
CA ALA A 62 0.11 -3.90 -1.46
C ALA A 62 -0.66 -3.39 -0.22
N LYS A 63 -1.41 -4.27 0.46
CA LYS A 63 -2.14 -3.97 1.71
C LYS A 63 -1.22 -3.52 2.84
N SER A 64 -0.07 -4.18 3.02
CA SER A 64 0.91 -3.79 4.04
C SER A 64 1.44 -2.36 3.82
N LYS A 65 1.55 -1.91 2.57
CA LYS A 65 1.97 -0.55 2.22
C LYS A 65 0.82 0.44 2.37
N ALA A 66 -0.39 0.07 1.97
CA ALA A 66 -1.59 0.89 2.14
C ALA A 66 -1.84 1.25 3.62
N PHE A 67 -1.69 0.28 4.52
CA PHE A 67 -1.82 0.50 5.96
C PHE A 67 -0.85 1.57 6.47
N ARG A 68 0.44 1.44 6.11
CA ARG A 68 1.46 2.41 6.52
C ARG A 68 1.23 3.79 5.90
N VAL A 69 0.81 3.85 4.64
CA VAL A 69 0.48 5.12 3.96
C VAL A 69 -0.69 5.84 4.65
N ALA A 70 -1.74 5.11 5.05
CA ALA A 70 -2.88 5.69 5.75
C ALA A 70 -2.49 6.19 7.16
N PHE A 71 -1.72 5.37 7.90
CA PHE A 71 -1.19 5.75 9.20
C PHE A 71 -0.31 7.01 9.13
N ASP A 72 0.62 7.07 8.17
CA ASP A 72 1.49 8.23 7.94
C ASP A 72 0.66 9.48 7.56
N ALA A 73 -0.43 9.31 6.80
CA ALA A 73 -1.33 10.41 6.45
C ALA A 73 -2.00 11.03 7.70
N ASP A 74 -2.51 10.19 8.59
CA ASP A 74 -3.21 10.64 9.78
C ASP A 74 -2.23 11.29 10.78
N LEU A 75 -1.03 10.72 10.96
CA LEU A 75 0.03 11.35 11.76
C LEU A 75 0.43 12.73 11.24
N PHE A 76 0.64 12.87 9.93
CA PHE A 76 0.99 14.17 9.33
C PHE A 76 -0.14 15.19 9.50
N GLN A 77 -1.40 14.76 9.42
CA GLN A 77 -2.54 15.64 9.66
C GLN A 77 -2.58 16.13 11.12
N ILE A 78 -2.38 15.24 12.10
CA ILE A 78 -2.37 15.59 13.52
C ILE A 78 -1.22 16.57 13.82
N MET A 79 -0.02 16.30 13.30
CA MET A 79 1.15 17.15 13.54
C MET A 79 1.04 18.52 12.87
N ALA A 80 0.39 18.60 11.70
CA ALA A 80 0.15 19.87 11.02
C ALA A 80 -0.92 20.74 11.70
N SER A 81 -1.74 20.18 12.60
CA SER A 81 -2.83 20.93 13.27
C SER A 81 -2.36 21.92 14.34
N GLN A 82 -1.14 21.75 14.88
CA GLN A 82 -0.57 22.62 15.93
C GLN A 82 0.90 22.96 15.64
N PRO A 83 1.14 23.89 14.71
CA PRO A 83 2.48 24.16 14.18
C PRO A 83 3.45 24.80 15.17
N SER A 84 2.92 25.65 16.06
CA SER A 84 3.70 26.39 17.06
C SER A 84 4.37 25.48 18.08
N GLN A 85 3.90 24.24 18.23
CA GLN A 85 4.42 23.22 19.15
C GLN A 85 5.04 22.02 18.41
N LEU A 86 5.36 22.17 17.12
CA LEU A 86 5.78 21.05 16.28
C LEU A 86 7.04 20.35 16.80
N ALA A 87 8.00 21.10 17.37
CA ALA A 87 9.23 20.52 17.93
C ALA A 87 8.94 19.65 19.16
N ASP A 88 8.18 20.16 20.13
CA ASP A 88 7.85 19.45 21.35
C ASP A 88 6.98 18.21 21.06
N ARG A 89 5.98 18.36 20.18
CA ARG A 89 5.13 17.24 19.74
C ARG A 89 5.87 16.19 18.92
N THR A 90 6.94 16.59 18.22
CA THR A 90 7.79 15.63 17.51
C THR A 90 8.50 14.71 18.50
N LEU A 91 9.02 15.26 19.60
CA LEU A 91 9.67 14.46 20.64
C LEU A 91 8.68 13.52 21.33
N GLU A 92 7.49 14.01 21.67
CA GLU A 92 6.41 13.19 22.25
C GLU A 92 5.98 12.07 21.30
N LEU A 93 5.87 12.38 19.99
CA LEU A 93 5.56 11.40 18.96
C LEU A 93 6.65 10.33 18.84
N ASP A 94 7.92 10.72 18.77
CA ASP A 94 9.04 9.78 18.65
C ASP A 94 9.14 8.87 19.90
N GLN A 95 8.88 9.41 21.10
CA GLN A 95 8.79 8.64 22.34
C GLN A 95 7.64 7.62 22.28
N THR A 96 6.43 8.08 21.93
CA THR A 96 5.25 7.22 21.82
C THR A 96 5.45 6.11 20.78
N LEU A 97 6.03 6.42 19.62
CA LEU A 97 6.31 5.44 18.57
C LEU A 97 7.38 4.44 18.98
N SER A 98 8.37 4.85 19.79
CA SER A 98 9.37 3.96 20.36
C SER A 98 8.76 3.02 21.40
N GLU A 99 7.91 3.53 22.30
CA GLU A 99 7.20 2.72 23.32
C GLU A 99 6.28 1.68 22.69
N LEU A 100 5.60 2.04 21.59
CA LEU A 100 4.76 1.12 20.82
C LEU A 100 5.56 0.16 19.91
N GLY A 101 6.89 0.25 19.88
CA GLY A 101 7.74 -0.58 19.01
C GLY A 101 7.56 -0.31 17.51
N LEU A 102 6.93 0.81 17.14
CA LEU A 102 6.65 1.21 15.76
C LEU A 102 7.84 1.91 15.10
N GLN A 103 8.79 2.43 15.89
CA GLN A 103 9.99 3.11 15.43
C GLN A 103 11.24 2.51 16.07
N PRO A 104 12.26 2.15 15.28
CA PRO A 104 13.58 1.82 15.81
C PRO A 104 14.15 3.04 16.55
N VAL A 105 14.74 2.81 17.72
CA VAL A 105 15.34 3.85 18.59
C VAL A 105 16.29 4.77 17.82
N ASP A 106 17.02 4.22 16.86
CA ASP A 106 18.02 4.92 16.04
C ASP A 106 17.42 5.87 14.96
N LYS A 107 16.09 5.93 14.86
CA LYS A 107 15.38 6.78 13.88
C LYS A 107 14.65 7.97 14.51
N GLY A 108 14.75 8.16 15.83
CA GLY A 108 13.98 9.12 16.63
C GLY A 108 14.30 10.62 16.42
N SER A 109 15.12 10.99 15.44
CA SER A 109 15.58 12.38 15.25
C SER A 109 15.54 12.87 13.81
N ARG A 110 14.84 12.16 12.93
CA ARG A 110 14.79 12.51 11.51
C ARG A 110 14.02 13.81 11.28
N ASP A 111 14.59 14.68 10.44
CA ASP A 111 13.88 15.86 9.95
C ASP A 111 12.56 15.49 9.24
N TRP A 112 11.56 16.35 9.40
CA TRP A 112 10.25 16.26 8.76
C TRP A 112 10.34 16.15 7.24
N THR A 113 11.38 16.70 6.61
CA THR A 113 11.61 16.51 5.18
C THR A 113 11.93 15.05 4.82
N LEU A 114 12.80 14.39 5.58
CA LEU A 114 13.14 12.98 5.38
C LEU A 114 11.96 12.06 5.68
N ARG A 115 11.16 12.38 6.71
CA ARG A 115 9.92 11.64 7.04
C ARG A 115 8.91 11.71 5.89
N ARG A 116 8.66 12.90 5.35
CA ARG A 116 7.77 13.10 4.18
C ARG A 116 8.24 12.31 2.96
N GLN A 117 9.53 12.37 2.63
CA GLN A 117 10.10 11.61 1.50
C GLN A 117 9.93 10.11 1.69
N GLY A 118 10.11 9.61 2.92
CA GLY A 118 9.86 8.23 3.29
C GLY A 118 8.41 7.81 3.02
N ALA A 119 7.44 8.57 3.49
CA ALA A 119 6.02 8.29 3.29
C ALA A 119 5.63 8.34 1.80
N LEU A 120 6.12 9.34 1.05
CA LEU A 120 5.91 9.43 -0.41
C LEU A 120 6.50 8.24 -1.16
N ARG A 121 7.68 7.74 -0.74
CA ARG A 121 8.27 6.52 -1.31
C ARG A 121 7.35 5.32 -1.07
N GLN A 122 6.72 5.21 0.10
CA GLN A 122 5.78 4.11 0.37
C GLN A 122 4.56 4.18 -0.55
N LEU A 123 4.01 5.36 -0.80
CA LEU A 123 2.91 5.56 -1.76
C LEU A 123 3.31 5.12 -3.17
N ARG A 124 4.52 5.48 -3.64
CA ARG A 124 5.03 5.03 -4.96
C ARG A 124 5.19 3.52 -5.02
N VAL A 125 5.68 2.90 -3.95
CA VAL A 125 5.81 1.44 -3.86
C VAL A 125 4.43 0.77 -3.88
N GLN A 126 3.41 1.34 -3.22
CA GLN A 126 2.02 0.86 -3.29
C GLN A 126 1.49 0.87 -4.74
N VAL A 127 1.73 1.96 -5.48
CA VAL A 127 1.39 2.05 -6.92
C VAL A 127 2.11 0.97 -7.73
N GLY A 128 3.40 0.72 -7.44
CA GLY A 128 4.16 -0.35 -8.08
C GLY A 128 3.55 -1.74 -7.86
N TYR A 129 3.09 -2.04 -6.64
CA TYR A 129 2.40 -3.30 -6.37
C TYR A 129 1.06 -3.42 -7.11
N ILE A 130 0.30 -2.34 -7.23
CA ILE A 130 -0.96 -2.32 -8.00
C ILE A 130 -0.70 -2.58 -9.48
N ALA A 131 0.32 -1.92 -10.06
CA ALA A 131 0.74 -2.16 -11.43
C ALA A 131 1.16 -3.63 -11.64
N LEU A 132 1.84 -4.21 -10.66
CA LEU A 132 2.22 -5.62 -10.68
C LEU A 132 1.00 -6.56 -10.59
N GLN A 133 -0.01 -6.24 -9.77
CA GLN A 133 -1.27 -6.99 -9.74
C GLN A 133 -2.00 -6.95 -11.09
N LEU A 134 -2.05 -5.77 -11.73
CA LEU A 134 -2.62 -5.63 -13.06
C LEU A 134 -1.86 -6.47 -14.09
N PHE A 135 -0.53 -6.44 -14.04
CA PHE A 135 0.31 -7.27 -14.90
C PHE A 135 -0.01 -8.76 -14.74
N TRP A 136 -0.11 -9.24 -13.50
CA TRP A 136 -0.47 -10.63 -13.24
C TRP A 136 -1.87 -10.97 -13.73
N LEU A 137 -2.84 -10.07 -13.57
CA LEU A 137 -4.22 -10.30 -13.97
C LEU A 137 -4.33 -10.40 -15.49
N VAL A 138 -3.67 -9.49 -16.19
CA VAL A 138 -3.60 -9.50 -17.67
C VAL A 138 -2.88 -10.75 -18.16
N GLY A 139 -1.73 -11.10 -17.57
CA GLY A 139 -1.00 -12.32 -17.92
C GLY A 139 -1.83 -13.59 -17.68
N PHE A 140 -2.62 -13.63 -16.60
CA PHE A 140 -3.52 -14.73 -16.33
C PHE A 140 -4.60 -14.91 -17.41
N ILE A 141 -5.17 -13.81 -17.92
CA ILE A 141 -6.17 -13.84 -18.99
C ILE A 141 -5.57 -14.36 -20.30
N PHE A 142 -4.32 -14.00 -20.62
CA PHE A 142 -3.67 -14.43 -21.86
C PHE A 142 -3.10 -15.85 -21.82
N LEU A 143 -2.59 -16.27 -20.66
CA LEU A 143 -1.91 -17.57 -20.51
C LEU A 143 -2.87 -18.72 -20.26
N PHE A 144 -4.00 -18.45 -19.61
CA PHE A 144 -5.00 -19.48 -19.35
C PHE A 144 -6.18 -19.28 -20.30
N PRO A 145 -6.63 -20.33 -20.98
CA PRO A 145 -7.71 -20.22 -21.96
C PRO A 145 -9.05 -20.13 -21.23
N TRP A 146 -9.40 -18.92 -20.75
CA TRP A 146 -10.72 -18.61 -20.20
C TRP A 146 -11.82 -18.67 -21.27
N LEU A 147 -11.44 -18.47 -22.54
CA LEU A 147 -12.32 -18.23 -23.69
C LEU A 147 -12.25 -19.32 -24.78
N SER A 148 -11.56 -20.44 -24.55
CA SER A 148 -11.50 -21.53 -25.55
C SER A 148 -12.83 -22.29 -25.72
N PHE A 149 -13.90 -21.87 -25.04
CA PHE A 149 -15.25 -22.40 -25.22
C PHE A 149 -15.96 -21.92 -26.52
N ALA A 150 -15.27 -21.15 -27.37
CA ALA A 150 -15.82 -20.66 -28.64
C ALA A 150 -15.33 -21.43 -29.89
N GLN A 151 -14.85 -22.67 -29.75
CA GLN A 151 -14.53 -23.55 -30.89
C GLN A 151 -15.19 -24.91 -30.76
#